data_AF-A0A950B788-F1
#
_entry.id   AF-A0A950B788-F1
#
_cell.length_a   1.000
_cell.length_b   1.000
_cell.length_c   1.000
_cell.angle_alpha   90.00
_cell.angle_beta   90.00
_cell.angle_gamma   90.00
#
_symmetry.space_group_name_H-M   'P 1'
#
loop_
_entity.id
_entity.type
_entity.pdbx_description
1 polymer ?
#
loop_
_entity_poly.entity_id
_entity_poly.type
_entity_poly.pdbx_seq_one_letter_code
_entity_poly.pdbx_strand_id
1 'polypeptide(L)'
;SALVEQAVQDILNSAFDSAGQRCSALRLLCVQDDCADRLLAMLVGAMQELRCGDPAELATDVGPVIDAEAKAGIEQHIARLRTQGLRIHQAALPPEIATQGHFVPPTLIELQDLHSLQREVFGPVLHVLRYPRRELPQLLGRINALGYGLTMGLHTRIDETVRQVAQAAHVGNLYVNRNMVGAVVGVQPFGGEGLSGTGPKAGGPLYLPRLQQAPPSPLQSLCTLLRQAGTAQPTAHASPAARGLQQLQRWAVEHGETAVANSCTSLLDALPELQAARLLPGPTGERNLYVLTGKPRTLCLGRDRHMLLQQLAAALGCGSAALWVNTPASVELYTGLPAELRQHIELLDAGLSPAEIAAAKAMDAALLECDDLQFMQWAQALAQRPGPIVLATRCRAGQPLRLERLWHERALSHNTAAAGGNAALMTLE
;
A
#
# COMPACT_ATOMS: atom_id res chain seq x y z
N SER A 1 3.42 2.60 25.24
CA SER A 1 4.66 3.38 25.07
C SER A 1 4.41 4.76 24.46
N ALA A 2 3.35 4.93 23.65
CA ALA A 2 2.91 6.23 23.16
C ALA A 2 2.51 7.20 24.29
N LEU A 3 2.64 8.50 24.03
CA LEU A 3 2.06 9.55 24.86
C LEU A 3 0.58 9.71 24.48
N VAL A 4 -0.33 9.65 25.47
CA VAL A 4 -1.77 9.61 25.22
C VAL A 4 -2.26 10.91 24.62
N GLU A 5 -1.79 12.05 25.13
CA GLU A 5 -2.18 13.38 24.71
C GLU A 5 -1.84 13.63 23.23
N GLN A 6 -0.62 13.25 22.82
CA GLN A 6 -0.20 13.31 21.42
C GLN A 6 -1.04 12.38 20.53
N ALA A 7 -1.26 11.13 20.97
CA ALA A 7 -2.04 10.17 20.20
C ALA A 7 -3.49 10.64 20.03
N VAL A 8 -4.13 11.18 21.06
CA VAL A 8 -5.51 11.69 21.00
C VAL A 8 -5.63 12.81 19.97
N GLN A 9 -4.71 13.78 19.98
CA GLN A 9 -4.71 14.86 19.00
C GLN A 9 -4.59 14.34 17.56
N ASP A 10 -3.68 13.40 17.33
CA ASP A 10 -3.46 12.80 16.01
C ASP A 10 -4.64 11.91 15.56
N ILE A 11 -5.30 11.22 16.50
CA ILE A 11 -6.50 10.41 16.25
C ILE A 11 -7.68 11.32 15.85
N LEU A 12 -7.94 12.40 16.58
CA LEU A 12 -9.02 13.34 16.27
C LEU A 12 -8.83 13.95 14.87
N ASN A 13 -7.63 14.48 14.60
CA ASN A 13 -7.28 15.04 13.31
C ASN A 13 -7.42 14.01 12.19
N SER A 14 -6.98 12.77 12.41
CA SER A 14 -7.05 11.74 11.38
C SER A 14 -8.47 11.23 11.13
N ALA A 15 -9.32 11.19 12.16
CA ALA A 15 -10.66 10.60 12.06
C ALA A 15 -11.74 11.61 11.63
N PHE A 16 -11.65 12.85 12.11
CA PHE A 16 -12.75 13.81 12.05
C PHE A 16 -12.47 15.07 11.22
N ASP A 17 -11.21 15.39 10.91
CA ASP A 17 -10.89 16.47 9.97
C ASP A 17 -11.63 16.26 8.64
N SER A 18 -12.16 17.35 8.08
CA SER A 18 -13.00 17.31 6.87
C SER A 18 -14.22 16.38 7.01
N ALA A 19 -14.78 16.26 8.22
CA ALA A 19 -15.84 15.31 8.57
C ALA A 19 -15.49 13.86 8.20
N GLY A 20 -14.20 13.49 8.29
CA GLY A 20 -13.73 12.16 7.89
C GLY A 20 -13.88 11.87 6.39
N GLN A 21 -14.10 12.87 5.54
CA GLN A 21 -14.25 12.71 4.08
C GLN A 21 -12.91 12.76 3.36
N ARG A 22 -11.89 12.11 3.95
CA ARG A 22 -10.59 11.86 3.32
C ARG A 22 -10.44 10.37 3.10
N CYS A 23 -9.87 9.98 1.96
CA CYS A 23 -9.49 8.58 1.74
C CYS A 23 -8.46 8.08 2.77
N SER A 24 -7.63 8.98 3.31
CA SER A 24 -6.65 8.71 4.36
C SER A 24 -7.21 8.80 5.78
N ALA A 25 -8.50 9.06 5.97
CA ALA A 25 -9.07 9.23 7.31
C ALA A 25 -8.96 7.94 8.13
N LEU A 26 -8.73 8.10 9.43
CA LEU A 26 -8.64 6.99 10.37
C LEU A 26 -10.02 6.36 10.58
N ARG A 27 -10.21 5.17 9.99
CA ARG A 27 -11.46 4.39 10.12
C ARG A 27 -11.48 3.47 11.33
N LEU A 28 -10.30 2.97 11.71
CA LEU A 28 -10.12 1.94 12.73
C LEU A 28 -8.90 2.26 13.60
N LEU A 29 -9.15 2.62 14.85
CA LEU A 29 -8.15 2.72 15.91
C LEU A 29 -8.01 1.37 16.60
N CYS A 30 -6.81 0.79 16.57
CA CYS A 30 -6.48 -0.38 17.37
C CYS A 30 -5.66 0.05 18.59
N VAL A 31 -6.15 -0.22 19.80
CA VAL A 31 -5.53 0.22 21.05
C VAL A 31 -5.15 -0.96 21.94
N GLN A 32 -3.95 -0.93 22.52
CA GLN A 32 -3.49 -1.97 23.43
C GLN A 32 -4.32 -1.95 24.72
N ASP A 33 -4.74 -3.13 25.21
CA ASP A 33 -5.63 -3.27 26.36
C ASP A 33 -5.22 -2.44 27.58
N ASP A 34 -3.93 -2.47 27.94
CA ASP A 34 -3.37 -1.85 29.14
C ASP A 34 -3.53 -0.31 29.19
N CYS A 35 -3.71 0.35 28.03
CA CYS A 35 -3.88 1.80 27.96
C CYS A 35 -5.21 2.26 27.36
N ALA A 36 -6.06 1.31 26.95
CA ALA A 36 -7.29 1.61 26.21
C ALA A 36 -8.27 2.47 27.00
N ASP A 37 -8.55 2.16 28.27
CA ASP A 37 -9.53 2.93 29.04
C ASP A 37 -9.10 4.39 29.25
N ARG A 38 -7.83 4.62 29.60
CA ARG A 38 -7.27 5.98 29.75
C ARG A 38 -7.32 6.74 28.42
N LEU A 39 -6.94 6.10 27.32
CA LEU A 39 -6.95 6.73 26.00
C LEU A 39 -8.37 7.06 25.56
N LEU A 40 -9.32 6.14 25.72
CA LEU A 40 -10.71 6.32 25.30
C LEU A 40 -11.41 7.40 26.13
N ALA A 41 -11.16 7.47 27.44
CA ALA A 41 -11.69 8.54 28.27
C ALA A 41 -11.24 9.92 27.78
N MET A 42 -9.93 10.09 27.51
CA MET A 42 -9.39 11.35 26.99
C MET A 42 -9.89 11.65 25.57
N LEU A 43 -9.93 10.63 24.70
CA LEU A 43 -10.39 10.78 23.32
C LEU A 43 -11.86 11.19 23.25
N VAL A 44 -12.73 10.55 24.04
CA VAL A 44 -14.15 10.93 24.11
C VAL A 44 -14.30 12.34 24.65
N GLY A 45 -13.56 12.71 25.71
CA GLY A 45 -13.59 14.07 26.25
C GLY A 45 -13.19 15.11 25.19
N ALA A 46 -12.05 14.90 24.53
CA ALA A 46 -11.57 15.81 23.49
C ALA A 46 -12.47 15.83 22.24
N MET A 47 -13.12 14.71 21.90
CA MET A 47 -14.13 14.64 20.84
C MET A 47 -15.36 15.50 21.14
N GLN A 48 -15.76 15.66 22.42
CA GLN A 48 -16.89 16.52 22.80
C GLN A 48 -16.58 18.02 22.65
N GLU A 49 -15.30 18.40 22.62
CA GLU A 49 -14.89 19.79 22.43
C GLU A 49 -14.89 20.24 20.96
N LEU A 50 -15.05 19.29 20.01
CA LEU A 50 -15.11 19.62 18.58
C LEU A 50 -16.40 20.35 18.23
N ARG A 51 -16.27 21.47 17.52
CA ARG A 51 -17.39 22.30 17.07
C ARG A 51 -17.79 21.93 15.65
N CYS A 52 -19.00 21.41 15.50
CA CYS A 52 -19.64 21.26 14.20
C CYS A 52 -20.29 22.58 13.77
N GLY A 53 -20.12 22.98 12.51
CA GLY A 53 -20.66 24.25 12.01
C GLY A 53 -20.34 24.56 10.55
N ASP A 54 -20.58 25.81 10.16
CA ASP A 54 -20.22 26.34 8.84
C ASP A 54 -18.68 26.38 8.70
N PRO A 55 -18.07 25.71 7.70
CA PRO A 55 -16.62 25.72 7.50
C PRO A 55 -16.06 27.10 7.13
N ALA A 56 -16.89 28.11 6.83
CA ALA A 56 -16.46 29.49 6.67
C ALA A 56 -16.08 30.17 8.01
N GLU A 57 -16.56 29.64 9.14
CA GLU A 57 -16.28 30.17 10.47
C GLU A 57 -14.99 29.58 11.04
N LEU A 58 -14.07 30.43 11.50
CA LEU A 58 -12.78 30.00 12.07
C LEU A 58 -12.94 29.08 13.29
N ALA A 59 -14.06 29.20 14.00
CA ALA A 59 -14.36 28.41 15.19
C ALA A 59 -14.91 27.00 14.87
N THR A 60 -15.13 26.66 13.60
CA THR A 60 -15.64 25.36 13.18
C THR A 60 -14.49 24.36 13.01
N ASP A 61 -14.56 23.24 13.73
CA ASP A 61 -13.60 22.14 13.59
C ASP A 61 -14.07 21.11 12.55
N VAL A 62 -15.39 20.85 12.48
CA VAL A 62 -15.97 19.80 11.65
C VAL A 62 -17.14 20.34 10.82
N GLY A 63 -16.96 20.41 9.50
CA GLY A 63 -18.00 20.80 8.55
C GLY A 63 -19.05 19.72 8.28
N PRO A 64 -20.00 19.96 7.35
CA PRO A 64 -21.00 18.98 6.95
C PRO A 64 -20.39 17.85 6.10
N VAL A 65 -21.11 16.73 6.01
CA VAL A 65 -20.90 15.76 4.93
C VAL A 65 -21.48 16.29 3.61
N ILE A 66 -21.01 15.75 2.49
CA ILE A 66 -21.23 16.35 1.18
C ILE A 66 -22.71 16.46 0.77
N ASP A 67 -23.53 15.46 1.07
CA ASP A 67 -24.94 15.42 0.66
C ASP A 67 -25.82 14.56 1.59
N ALA A 68 -27.12 14.53 1.29
CA ALA A 68 -28.12 13.79 2.04
C ALA A 68 -27.93 12.27 1.95
N GLU A 69 -27.44 11.75 0.82
CA GLU A 69 -27.22 10.32 0.61
C GLU A 69 -26.07 9.82 1.48
N ALA A 70 -24.96 10.56 1.50
CA ALA A 70 -23.83 10.31 2.37
C ALA A 70 -24.27 10.32 3.84
N LYS A 71 -25.01 11.36 4.26
CA LYS A 71 -25.56 11.45 5.62
C LYS A 71 -26.40 10.22 5.97
N ALA A 72 -27.37 9.87 5.13
CA ALA A 72 -28.25 8.73 5.36
C ALA A 72 -27.47 7.40 5.44
N GLY A 73 -26.49 7.19 4.55
CA GLY A 73 -25.66 5.99 4.55
C GLY A 73 -24.80 5.85 5.82
N ILE A 74 -24.26 6.98 6.31
CA ILE A 74 -23.48 7.01 7.56
C ILE A 74 -24.39 6.76 8.77
N GLU A 75 -25.53 7.45 8.86
CA GLU A 75 -26.50 7.27 9.95
C GLU A 75 -27.07 5.86 10.00
N GLN A 76 -27.34 5.24 8.85
CA GLN A 76 -27.78 3.85 8.77
C GLN A 76 -26.72 2.90 9.31
N HIS A 77 -25.44 3.14 9.02
CA HIS A 77 -24.35 2.34 9.56
C HIS A 77 -24.25 2.48 11.09
N ILE A 78 -24.34 3.70 11.62
CA ILE A 78 -24.33 3.97 13.07
C ILE A 78 -25.53 3.27 13.73
N ALA A 79 -26.73 3.40 13.17
CA ALA A 79 -27.94 2.77 13.68
C ALA A 79 -27.84 1.24 13.69
N ARG A 80 -27.31 0.63 12.63
CA ARG A 80 -27.08 -0.82 12.55
C ARG A 80 -26.12 -1.31 13.64
N LEU A 81 -25.03 -0.59 13.90
CA LEU A 81 -24.10 -0.97 14.96
C LEU A 81 -24.68 -0.73 16.36
N ARG A 82 -25.56 0.28 16.52
CA ARG A 82 -26.30 0.51 17.76
C ARG A 82 -27.25 -0.64 18.09
N THR A 83 -27.98 -1.17 17.10
CA THR A 83 -28.88 -2.31 17.32
C THR A 83 -28.15 -3.61 17.64
N GLN A 84 -26.85 -3.70 17.32
CA GLN A 84 -25.97 -4.80 17.75
C GLN A 84 -25.48 -4.65 19.20
N GLY A 85 -25.88 -3.59 19.91
CA GLY A 85 -25.50 -3.36 21.30
C GLY A 85 -24.07 -2.85 21.49
N LEU A 86 -23.44 -2.32 20.43
CA LEU A 86 -22.10 -1.75 20.54
C LEU A 86 -22.14 -0.41 21.29
N ARG A 87 -21.05 -0.11 22.00
CA ARG A 87 -20.88 1.17 22.71
C ARG A 87 -20.59 2.26 21.68
N ILE A 88 -21.36 3.34 21.74
CA ILE A 88 -21.29 4.46 20.80
C ILE A 88 -21.22 5.77 21.58
N HIS A 89 -20.22 6.59 21.27
CA HIS A 89 -20.10 7.95 21.76
C HIS A 89 -20.27 8.90 20.58
N GLN A 90 -21.15 9.89 20.70
CA GLN A 90 -21.33 10.93 19.69
C GLN A 90 -21.07 12.29 20.32
N ALA A 91 -20.37 13.17 19.61
CA ALA A 91 -20.28 14.57 19.99
C ALA A 91 -21.67 15.22 19.95
N ALA A 92 -21.84 16.30 20.72
CA ALA A 92 -23.07 17.09 20.65
C ALA A 92 -23.21 17.75 19.26
N LEU A 93 -24.41 17.65 18.68
CA LEU A 93 -24.77 18.40 17.48
C LEU A 93 -25.97 19.29 17.82
N PRO A 94 -25.77 20.61 17.96
CA PRO A 94 -26.86 21.52 18.28
C PRO A 94 -27.96 21.46 17.21
N PRO A 95 -29.26 21.46 17.57
CA PRO A 95 -30.36 21.39 16.61
C PRO A 95 -30.29 22.46 15.52
N GLU A 96 -29.85 23.67 15.88
CA GLU A 96 -29.63 24.77 14.95
C GLU A 96 -28.63 24.39 13.84
N ILE A 97 -27.49 23.78 14.19
CA ILE A 97 -26.49 23.32 13.23
C ILE A 97 -27.03 22.14 12.41
N ALA A 98 -27.73 21.21 13.05
CA ALA A 98 -28.30 20.04 12.38
C ALA A 98 -29.26 20.41 11.23
N THR A 99 -29.91 21.58 11.30
CA THR A 99 -30.83 22.07 10.27
C THR A 99 -30.17 22.88 9.15
N GLN A 100 -28.90 23.29 9.31
CA GLN A 100 -28.18 24.14 8.37
C GLN A 100 -27.53 23.37 7.21
N GLY A 101 -27.55 22.04 7.24
CA GLY A 101 -26.97 21.22 6.19
C GLY A 101 -26.97 19.74 6.52
N HIS A 102 -26.13 18.98 5.85
CA HIS A 102 -26.01 17.54 6.06
C HIS A 102 -24.92 17.24 7.09
N PHE A 103 -25.25 17.38 8.37
CA PHE A 103 -24.30 17.09 9.45
C PHE A 103 -24.45 15.67 9.98
N VAL A 104 -23.32 15.06 10.29
CA VAL A 104 -23.22 13.86 11.12
C VAL A 104 -22.23 14.18 12.25
N PRO A 105 -22.60 14.02 13.53
CA PRO A 105 -21.68 14.31 14.62
C PRO A 105 -20.48 13.34 14.60
N PRO A 106 -19.27 13.79 14.95
CA PRO A 106 -18.15 12.93 15.29
C PRO A 106 -18.61 11.77 16.18
N THR A 107 -18.38 10.56 15.69
CA THR A 107 -18.92 9.33 16.31
C THR A 107 -17.79 8.33 16.53
N LEU A 108 -17.68 7.82 17.75
CA LEU A 108 -16.77 6.74 18.12
C LEU A 108 -17.59 5.48 18.43
N ILE A 109 -17.22 4.34 17.85
CA ILE A 109 -17.90 3.05 18.04
C ILE A 109 -16.88 2.00 18.50
N GLU A 110 -17.09 1.41 19.66
CA GLU A 110 -16.25 0.32 20.15
C GLU A 110 -16.70 -1.01 19.55
N LEU A 111 -15.82 -1.63 18.77
CA LEU A 111 -16.00 -2.93 18.15
C LEU A 111 -15.54 -4.06 19.07
N GLN A 112 -16.21 -5.20 18.95
CA GLN A 112 -15.73 -6.46 19.51
C GLN A 112 -14.83 -7.19 18.50
N ASP A 113 -15.10 -7.03 17.20
CA ASP A 113 -14.37 -7.68 16.12
C ASP A 113 -14.33 -6.82 14.84
N LEU A 114 -13.26 -6.96 14.05
CA LEU A 114 -13.12 -6.34 12.73
C LEU A 114 -14.17 -6.78 11.71
N HIS A 115 -14.72 -7.99 11.82
CA HIS A 115 -15.76 -8.51 10.91
C HIS A 115 -17.03 -7.66 10.92
N SER A 116 -17.25 -6.82 11.94
CA SER A 116 -18.33 -5.83 11.98
C SER A 116 -18.18 -4.72 10.90
N LEU A 117 -16.97 -4.57 10.34
CA LEU A 117 -16.64 -3.66 9.25
C LEU A 117 -16.70 -4.39 7.91
N GLN A 118 -17.80 -4.18 7.17
CA GLN A 118 -18.02 -4.84 5.87
C GLN A 118 -17.58 -3.99 4.68
N ARG A 119 -17.66 -2.66 4.81
CA ARG A 119 -17.31 -1.69 3.77
C ARG A 119 -16.78 -0.42 4.41
N GLU A 120 -16.12 0.41 3.61
CA GLU A 120 -15.75 1.75 4.02
C GLU A 120 -17.00 2.60 4.35
N VAL A 121 -16.89 3.40 5.42
CA VAL A 121 -17.88 4.42 5.79
C VAL A 121 -17.18 5.77 5.68
N PHE A 122 -17.54 6.52 4.63
CA PHE A 122 -16.88 7.77 4.27
C PHE A 122 -17.48 8.96 5.02
N GLY A 123 -17.22 9.03 6.34
CA GLY A 123 -17.75 10.06 7.22
C GLY A 123 -17.05 10.11 8.58
N PRO A 124 -17.54 10.92 9.53
CA PRO A 124 -16.85 11.20 10.80
C PRO A 124 -17.14 10.08 11.82
N VAL A 125 -16.83 8.83 11.46
CA VAL A 125 -17.05 7.63 12.27
C VAL A 125 -15.74 6.90 12.50
N LEU A 126 -15.28 6.92 13.74
CA LEU A 126 -14.11 6.19 14.22
C LEU A 126 -14.53 4.88 14.87
N HIS A 127 -13.98 3.76 14.42
CA HIS A 127 -14.14 2.48 15.10
C HIS A 127 -12.95 2.19 15.99
N VAL A 128 -13.17 1.58 17.16
CA VAL A 128 -12.12 1.22 18.11
C VAL A 128 -12.13 -0.27 18.32
N LEU A 129 -10.96 -0.90 18.20
CA LEU A 129 -10.73 -2.28 18.59
C LEU A 129 -9.62 -2.35 19.63
N ARG A 130 -9.85 -3.10 20.71
CA ARG A 130 -8.83 -3.37 21.73
C ARG A 130 -8.06 -4.64 21.37
N TYR A 131 -6.78 -4.70 21.73
CA TYR A 131 -5.97 -5.90 21.52
C TYR A 131 -4.91 -6.10 22.62
N PRO A 132 -4.57 -7.35 22.98
CA PRO A 132 -3.45 -7.62 23.86
C PRO A 132 -2.13 -7.53 23.08
N ARG A 133 -1.06 -7.00 23.68
CA ARG A 133 0.24 -6.76 22.99
C ARG A 133 0.79 -7.96 22.23
N ARG A 134 0.61 -9.16 22.78
CA ARG A 134 1.08 -10.43 22.19
C ARG A 134 0.40 -10.78 20.86
N GLU A 135 -0.78 -10.23 20.61
CA GLU A 135 -1.59 -10.47 19.41
C GLU A 135 -1.36 -9.45 18.29
N LEU A 136 -0.40 -8.53 18.46
CA LEU A 136 -0.06 -7.56 17.41
C LEU A 136 0.21 -8.22 16.03
N PRO A 137 0.96 -9.34 15.91
CA PRO A 137 1.15 -10.00 14.61
C PRO A 137 -0.18 -10.45 13.98
N GLN A 138 -1.06 -11.06 14.77
CA GLN A 138 -2.36 -11.56 14.32
C GLN A 138 -3.27 -10.40 13.92
N LEU A 139 -3.26 -9.32 14.68
CA LEU A 139 -4.01 -8.10 14.38
C LEU A 139 -3.57 -7.49 13.04
N LEU A 140 -2.25 -7.35 12.80
CA LEU A 140 -1.73 -6.86 11.51
C LEU A 140 -2.17 -7.75 10.35
N GLY A 141 -2.15 -9.07 10.53
CA GLY A 141 -2.66 -10.02 9.54
C GLY A 141 -4.15 -9.81 9.23
N ARG A 142 -4.98 -9.59 10.26
CA ARG A 142 -6.41 -9.30 10.08
C ARG A 142 -6.66 -7.95 9.41
N ILE A 143 -5.88 -6.92 9.73
CA ILE A 143 -5.98 -5.61 9.07
C ILE A 143 -5.62 -5.74 7.58
N ASN A 144 -4.50 -6.40 7.25
CA ASN A 144 -4.11 -6.64 5.86
C ASN A 144 -5.17 -7.48 5.11
N ALA A 145 -5.83 -8.42 5.78
CA ALA A 145 -6.87 -9.26 5.20
C ALA A 145 -8.16 -8.50 4.83
N LEU A 146 -8.34 -7.26 5.30
CA LEU A 146 -9.41 -6.38 4.81
C LEU A 146 -9.21 -6.02 3.32
N GLY A 147 -8.02 -6.23 2.76
CA GLY A 147 -7.71 -6.05 1.34
C GLY A 147 -7.43 -4.59 0.93
N TYR A 148 -7.71 -3.63 1.81
CA TYR A 148 -7.29 -2.24 1.67
C TYR A 148 -5.84 -2.04 2.13
N GLY A 149 -5.20 -0.99 1.63
CA GLY A 149 -3.78 -0.74 1.88
C GLY A 149 -3.37 0.72 1.62
N LEU A 150 -4.15 1.69 2.09
CA LEU A 150 -3.89 3.12 1.81
C LEU A 150 -2.99 3.77 2.88
N THR A 151 -3.52 4.05 4.06
CA THR A 151 -2.80 4.69 5.18
C THR A 151 -2.84 3.82 6.43
N MET A 152 -1.75 3.86 7.21
CA MET A 152 -1.69 3.33 8.56
C MET A 152 -0.92 4.31 9.46
N GLY A 153 -1.41 4.52 10.68
CA GLY A 153 -0.67 5.21 11.73
C GLY A 153 -0.19 4.24 12.80
N LEU A 154 0.97 4.53 13.37
CA LEU A 154 1.53 3.81 14.51
C LEU A 154 2.05 4.81 15.54
N HIS A 155 1.50 4.74 16.75
CA HIS A 155 2.05 5.45 17.90
C HIS A 155 2.82 4.49 18.81
N THR A 156 4.14 4.66 18.89
CA THR A 156 5.02 3.89 19.77
C THR A 156 6.38 4.57 19.92
N ARG A 157 6.99 4.45 21.10
CA ARG A 157 8.39 4.84 21.35
C ARG A 157 9.38 3.68 21.24
N ILE A 158 8.92 2.51 20.79
CA ILE A 158 9.70 1.27 20.75
C ILE A 158 10.06 0.96 19.29
N ASP A 159 11.34 1.09 18.95
CA ASP A 159 11.86 0.86 17.58
C ASP A 159 11.59 -0.55 17.06
N GLU A 160 11.64 -1.55 17.94
CA GLU A 160 11.29 -2.93 17.59
C GLU A 160 9.85 -3.03 17.06
N THR A 161 8.90 -2.36 17.73
CA THR A 161 7.50 -2.31 17.27
C THR A 161 7.38 -1.54 15.95
N VAL A 162 8.12 -0.45 15.76
CA VAL A 162 8.14 0.28 14.47
C VAL A 162 8.60 -0.62 13.35
N ARG A 163 9.72 -1.34 13.53
CA ARG A 163 10.25 -2.28 12.53
C ARG A 163 9.27 -3.43 12.26
N GLN A 164 8.71 -4.02 13.31
CA GLN A 164 7.73 -5.10 13.19
C GLN A 164 6.53 -4.69 12.35
N VAL A 165 5.94 -3.52 12.64
CA VAL A 165 4.78 -3.01 11.89
C VAL A 165 5.17 -2.61 10.47
N ALA A 166 6.28 -1.90 10.27
CA ALA A 166 6.72 -1.48 8.93
C ALA A 166 7.02 -2.66 7.99
N GLN A 167 7.48 -3.79 8.52
CA GLN A 167 7.73 -5.01 7.74
C GLN A 167 6.44 -5.78 7.42
N ALA A 168 5.47 -5.80 8.35
CA ALA A 168 4.25 -6.59 8.21
C ALA A 168 3.07 -5.83 7.57
N ALA A 169 3.05 -4.50 7.63
CA ALA A 169 1.94 -3.71 7.10
C ALA A 169 1.91 -3.72 5.57
N HIS A 170 0.72 -3.99 5.02
CA HIS A 170 0.46 -3.94 3.58
C HIS A 170 -0.24 -2.61 3.24
N VAL A 171 0.50 -1.51 3.37
CA VAL A 171 -0.02 -0.15 3.12
C VAL A 171 0.95 0.68 2.31
N GLY A 172 0.41 1.58 1.50
CA GLY A 172 1.21 2.52 0.72
C GLY A 172 1.80 3.66 1.55
N ASN A 173 1.13 4.12 2.60
CA ASN A 173 1.61 5.22 3.45
C ASN A 173 1.55 4.84 4.95
N LEU A 174 2.70 4.74 5.59
CA LEU A 174 2.84 4.48 7.02
C LEU A 174 3.31 5.75 7.74
N TYR A 175 2.61 6.13 8.80
CA TYR A 175 2.89 7.31 9.61
C TYR A 175 3.22 6.89 11.04
N VAL A 176 4.35 7.36 11.58
CA VAL A 176 4.83 6.98 12.91
C VAL A 176 4.87 8.21 13.81
N ASN A 177 4.15 8.14 14.93
CA ASN A 177 4.04 9.18 15.95
C ASN A 177 3.54 10.55 15.42
N ARG A 178 2.57 10.50 14.51
CA ARG A 178 1.90 11.66 13.90
C ARG A 178 0.56 11.21 13.33
N ASN A 179 -0.30 12.17 12.97
CA ASN A 179 -1.51 11.93 12.19
C ASN A 179 -1.22 11.20 10.85
N MET A 180 -2.24 10.60 10.25
CA MET A 180 -2.11 9.83 8.99
C MET A 180 -2.77 10.48 7.77
N VAL A 181 -3.10 11.77 7.87
CA VAL A 181 -3.73 12.58 6.83
C VAL A 181 -2.76 13.66 6.33
N GLY A 182 -3.10 14.36 5.24
CA GLY A 182 -2.31 15.51 4.77
C GLY A 182 -0.96 15.15 4.14
N ALA A 183 -0.88 14.05 3.38
CA ALA A 183 0.32 13.67 2.65
C ALA A 183 0.80 14.82 1.72
N VAL A 184 2.09 15.15 1.80
CA VAL A 184 2.71 16.24 1.05
C VAL A 184 3.37 15.70 -0.22
N VAL A 185 3.06 16.34 -1.36
CA VAL A 185 3.64 16.00 -2.68
C VAL A 185 5.16 16.03 -2.62
N GLY A 186 5.82 14.99 -3.14
CA GLY A 186 7.28 14.87 -3.15
C GLY A 186 7.92 14.48 -1.81
N VAL A 187 7.18 14.53 -0.70
CA VAL A 187 7.69 14.16 0.64
C VAL A 187 7.07 12.87 1.15
N GLN A 188 5.75 12.72 1.02
CA GLN A 188 5.04 11.46 1.24
C GLN A 188 4.20 11.12 0.01
N PRO A 189 4.82 10.67 -1.11
CA PRO A 189 4.08 10.20 -2.28
C PRO A 189 2.88 9.34 -1.88
N PHE A 190 1.71 9.66 -2.42
CA PHE A 190 0.43 9.19 -1.89
C PHE A 190 -0.26 8.20 -2.82
N GLY A 191 -0.74 7.10 -2.25
CA GLY A 191 -1.40 6.03 -2.98
C GLY A 191 -1.20 4.69 -2.26
N GLY A 192 -2.14 3.77 -2.42
CA GLY A 192 -2.16 2.50 -1.70
C GLY A 192 -1.86 1.28 -2.56
N GLU A 193 -2.05 0.12 -1.96
CA GLU A 193 -2.04 -1.20 -2.60
C GLU A 193 -3.38 -1.93 -2.37
N GLY A 194 -3.58 -3.05 -3.07
CA GLY A 194 -4.81 -3.83 -2.97
C GLY A 194 -6.03 -3.08 -3.47
N LEU A 195 -7.12 -3.09 -2.69
CA LEU A 195 -8.37 -2.39 -3.00
C LEU A 195 -8.22 -0.86 -3.01
N SER A 196 -7.12 -0.33 -2.46
CA SER A 196 -6.90 1.11 -2.35
C SER A 196 -6.29 1.76 -3.59
N GLY A 197 -5.81 0.99 -4.56
CA GLY A 197 -5.32 1.56 -5.81
C GLY A 197 -4.37 0.67 -6.59
N THR A 198 -4.16 1.04 -7.85
CA THR A 198 -3.28 0.35 -8.80
C THR A 198 -1.83 0.85 -8.78
N GLY A 199 -1.62 2.05 -8.23
CA GLY A 199 -0.40 2.83 -8.44
C GLY A 199 -0.22 3.29 -9.90
N PRO A 200 0.85 4.04 -10.19
CA PRO A 200 1.85 4.56 -9.25
C PRO A 200 1.32 5.65 -8.32
N LYS A 201 2.07 5.99 -7.28
CA LYS A 201 1.71 7.03 -6.30
C LYS A 201 1.65 8.42 -6.93
N ALA A 202 0.58 9.15 -6.64
CA ALA A 202 0.49 10.56 -6.96
C ALA A 202 1.55 11.35 -6.18
N GLY A 203 2.16 12.34 -6.83
CA GLY A 203 3.27 13.11 -6.25
C GLY A 203 4.56 12.30 -6.00
N GLY A 204 4.65 11.08 -6.57
CA GLY A 204 5.84 10.24 -6.56
C GLY A 204 6.60 10.23 -7.89
N PRO A 205 7.83 9.68 -7.91
CA PRO A 205 8.69 9.72 -9.10
C PRO A 205 8.17 8.88 -10.26
N LEU A 206 7.29 7.91 -10.01
CA LEU A 206 6.80 6.97 -11.03
C LEU A 206 5.49 7.42 -11.71
N TYR A 207 4.88 8.53 -11.26
CA TYR A 207 3.59 8.97 -11.78
C TYR A 207 3.64 9.42 -13.25
N LEU A 208 4.58 10.31 -13.60
CA LEU A 208 4.71 10.81 -14.98
C LEU A 208 5.11 9.73 -16.00
N PRO A 209 6.07 8.82 -15.71
CA PRO A 209 6.38 7.69 -16.60
C PRO A 209 5.19 6.83 -16.97
N ARG A 210 4.14 6.77 -16.12
CA ARG A 210 2.92 6.02 -16.42
C ARG A 210 2.09 6.64 -17.55
N LEU A 211 2.24 7.94 -17.77
CA LEU A 211 1.55 8.74 -18.79
C LEU A 211 2.35 8.85 -20.10
N GLN A 212 3.52 8.20 -20.16
CA GLN A 212 4.43 8.21 -21.30
C GLN A 212 4.55 6.82 -21.95
N GLN A 213 4.94 6.83 -23.22
CA GLN A 213 5.41 5.62 -23.90
C GLN A 213 6.71 5.12 -23.25
N ALA A 214 7.02 3.83 -23.46
CA ALA A 214 8.23 3.23 -22.91
C ALA A 214 9.49 3.95 -23.46
N PRO A 215 10.42 4.39 -22.60
CA PRO A 215 11.70 4.91 -23.09
C PRO A 215 12.56 3.77 -23.68
N PRO A 216 13.60 4.06 -24.48
CA PRO A 216 14.49 3.04 -25.03
C PRO A 216 15.20 2.18 -23.96
N SER A 217 15.48 2.77 -22.79
CA SER A 217 16.15 2.10 -21.66
C SER A 217 15.35 2.21 -20.36
N PRO A 218 14.21 1.50 -20.20
CA PRO A 218 13.30 1.65 -19.06
C PRO A 218 13.97 1.46 -17.69
N LEU A 219 14.85 0.46 -17.55
CA LEU A 219 15.55 0.19 -16.30
C LEU A 219 16.46 1.35 -15.87
N GLN A 220 17.20 1.93 -16.83
CA GLN A 220 18.09 3.06 -16.58
C GLN A 220 17.31 4.33 -16.23
N SER A 221 16.18 4.57 -16.92
CA SER A 221 15.27 5.67 -16.61
C SER A 221 14.69 5.52 -15.20
N LEU A 222 14.23 4.32 -14.82
CA LEU A 222 13.74 4.03 -13.48
C LEU A 222 14.79 4.33 -12.41
N CYS A 223 16.01 3.81 -12.57
CA CYS A 223 17.11 4.08 -11.64
C CYS A 223 17.43 5.58 -11.52
N THR A 224 17.35 6.32 -12.63
CA THR A 224 17.60 7.77 -12.63
C THR A 224 16.51 8.52 -11.86
N LEU A 225 15.24 8.16 -12.05
CA LEU A 225 14.13 8.77 -11.30
C LEU A 225 14.25 8.51 -9.80
N LEU A 226 14.68 7.32 -9.39
CA LEU A 226 14.90 6.99 -7.98
C LEU A 226 16.03 7.80 -7.35
N ARG A 227 17.16 7.97 -8.05
CA ARG A 227 18.26 8.86 -7.61
C ARG A 227 17.81 10.31 -7.45
N GLN A 228 16.96 10.80 -8.35
CA GLN A 228 16.45 12.16 -8.31
C GLN A 228 15.44 12.37 -7.17
N ALA A 229 14.69 11.35 -6.80
CA ALA A 229 13.68 11.44 -5.75
C ALA A 229 14.29 11.65 -4.35
N GLY A 230 15.42 11.02 -4.04
CA GLY A 230 16.03 11.14 -2.72
C GLY A 230 17.33 10.38 -2.54
N THR A 231 17.92 10.55 -1.36
CA THR A 231 19.24 9.98 -1.04
C THR A 231 19.11 8.51 -0.62
N ALA A 232 19.92 7.65 -1.23
CA ALA A 232 19.95 6.23 -0.89
C ALA A 232 20.35 6.05 0.58
N GLN A 233 19.59 5.24 1.31
CA GLN A 233 19.94 4.81 2.66
C GLN A 233 20.62 3.43 2.59
N PRO A 234 21.62 3.16 3.45
CA PRO A 234 22.28 1.86 3.48
C PRO A 234 21.28 0.73 3.72
N THR A 235 21.34 -0.31 2.88
CA THR A 235 20.59 -1.56 3.08
C THR A 235 21.54 -2.66 3.55
N ALA A 236 21.12 -3.42 4.56
CA ALA A 236 21.86 -4.60 5.00
C ALA A 236 21.38 -5.83 4.22
N HIS A 237 22.36 -6.59 3.69
CA HIS A 237 22.27 -7.94 3.12
C HIS A 237 21.99 -8.11 1.62
N ALA A 238 22.50 -9.24 1.10
CA ALA A 238 22.20 -9.74 -0.23
C ALA A 238 20.75 -10.23 -0.31
N SER A 239 19.97 -9.67 -1.23
CA SER A 239 18.55 -9.98 -1.35
C SER A 239 18.30 -11.36 -1.98
N PRO A 240 17.20 -12.06 -1.64
CA PRO A 240 16.76 -13.27 -2.35
C PRO A 240 16.62 -13.06 -3.86
N ALA A 241 16.20 -11.86 -4.29
CA ALA A 241 16.14 -11.47 -5.70
C ALA A 241 17.50 -11.59 -6.40
N ALA A 242 18.58 -11.13 -5.77
CA ALA A 242 19.93 -11.23 -6.34
C ALA A 242 20.35 -12.70 -6.53
N ARG A 243 20.04 -13.57 -5.56
CA ARG A 243 20.35 -15.00 -5.66
C ARG A 243 19.61 -15.68 -6.83
N GLY A 244 18.31 -15.43 -6.96
CA GLY A 244 17.51 -15.97 -8.06
C GLY A 244 18.00 -15.48 -9.43
N LEU A 245 18.31 -14.17 -9.55
CA LEU A 245 18.88 -13.61 -10.77
C LEU A 245 20.26 -14.19 -11.13
N GLN A 246 21.15 -14.39 -10.15
CA GLN A 246 22.45 -15.01 -10.38
C GLN A 246 22.33 -16.47 -10.81
N GLN A 247 21.33 -17.20 -10.32
CA GLN A 247 21.05 -18.57 -10.76
C GLN A 247 20.54 -18.58 -12.20
N LEU A 248 19.59 -17.70 -12.54
CA LEU A 248 19.06 -17.58 -13.89
C LEU A 248 20.15 -17.14 -14.88
N GLN A 249 20.99 -16.17 -14.50
CA GLN A 249 22.10 -15.70 -15.31
C GLN A 249 23.07 -16.83 -15.66
N ARG A 250 23.50 -17.62 -14.66
CA ARG A 250 24.41 -18.76 -14.87
C ARG A 250 23.81 -19.80 -15.80
N TRP A 251 22.57 -20.21 -15.53
CA TRP A 251 21.84 -21.15 -16.38
C TRP A 251 21.69 -20.62 -17.82
N ALA A 252 21.38 -19.33 -17.98
CA ALA A 252 21.24 -18.69 -19.29
C ALA A 252 22.55 -18.71 -20.09
N VAL A 253 23.70 -18.44 -19.45
CA VAL A 253 25.02 -18.53 -20.10
C VAL A 253 25.31 -19.96 -20.57
N GLU A 254 25.08 -20.96 -19.71
CA GLU A 254 25.32 -22.37 -20.02
C GLU A 254 24.48 -22.89 -21.20
N HIS A 255 23.29 -22.30 -21.40
CA HIS A 255 22.35 -22.71 -22.45
C HIS A 255 22.34 -21.76 -23.66
N GLY A 256 23.31 -20.84 -23.77
CA GLY A 256 23.45 -19.93 -24.91
C GLY A 256 22.42 -18.79 -24.97
N GLU A 257 21.65 -18.56 -23.90
CA GLU A 257 20.62 -17.52 -23.77
C GLU A 257 21.24 -16.14 -23.48
N THR A 258 22.10 -15.68 -24.39
CA THR A 258 22.98 -14.50 -24.18
C THR A 258 22.20 -13.23 -23.81
N ALA A 259 21.07 -12.98 -24.47
CA ALA A 259 20.25 -11.82 -24.18
C ALA A 259 19.57 -11.88 -22.79
N VAL A 260 19.20 -13.08 -22.31
CA VAL A 260 18.65 -13.26 -20.95
C VAL A 260 19.76 -13.07 -19.91
N ALA A 261 20.95 -13.63 -20.16
CA ALA A 261 22.11 -13.44 -19.29
C ALA A 261 22.46 -11.95 -19.13
N ASN A 262 22.48 -11.18 -20.24
CA ASN A 262 22.72 -9.73 -20.22
C ASN A 262 21.63 -8.95 -19.46
N SER A 263 20.36 -9.33 -19.63
CA SER A 263 19.26 -8.77 -18.84
C SER A 263 19.45 -9.04 -17.35
N CYS A 264 19.84 -10.26 -16.96
CA CYS A 264 20.11 -10.60 -15.57
C CYS A 264 21.28 -9.79 -15.00
N THR A 265 22.36 -9.60 -15.76
CA THR A 265 23.48 -8.72 -15.37
C THR A 265 22.99 -7.30 -15.11
N SER A 266 22.24 -6.73 -16.06
CA SER A 266 21.73 -5.35 -15.95
C SER A 266 20.81 -5.18 -14.74
N LEU A 267 19.97 -6.18 -14.44
CA LEU A 267 19.12 -6.20 -13.27
C LEU A 267 19.93 -6.30 -11.98
N LEU A 268 20.93 -7.19 -11.91
CA LEU A 268 21.82 -7.33 -10.76
C LEU A 268 22.55 -6.02 -10.45
N ASP A 269 23.03 -5.32 -11.47
CA ASP A 269 23.70 -4.01 -11.31
C ASP A 269 22.73 -2.92 -10.83
N ALA A 270 21.45 -3.00 -11.23
CA ALA A 270 20.41 -2.05 -10.82
C ALA A 270 19.78 -2.37 -9.45
N LEU A 271 19.87 -3.61 -8.95
CA LEU A 271 19.23 -4.05 -7.71
C LEU A 271 19.54 -3.15 -6.49
N PRO A 272 20.80 -2.74 -6.24
CA PRO A 272 21.10 -1.86 -5.11
C PRO A 272 20.30 -0.55 -5.18
N GLU A 273 20.13 0.00 -6.39
CA GLU A 273 19.37 1.23 -6.60
C GLU A 273 17.86 1.00 -6.40
N LEU A 274 17.32 -0.10 -6.94
CA LEU A 274 15.91 -0.45 -6.83
C LEU A 274 15.48 -0.80 -5.39
N GLN A 275 16.37 -1.41 -4.60
CA GLN A 275 16.06 -1.91 -3.26
C GLN A 275 16.41 -0.92 -2.14
N ALA A 276 17.21 0.13 -2.42
CA ALA A 276 17.55 1.11 -1.39
C ALA A 276 16.35 1.98 -1.03
N ALA A 277 16.08 2.06 0.29
CA ALA A 277 15.18 3.07 0.82
C ALA A 277 15.74 4.47 0.51
N ARG A 278 14.87 5.38 0.06
CA ARG A 278 15.23 6.75 -0.29
C ARG A 278 14.77 7.69 0.81
N LEU A 279 15.70 8.43 1.40
CA LEU A 279 15.35 9.57 2.24
C LEU A 279 14.96 10.74 1.34
N LEU A 280 13.69 11.10 1.38
CA LEU A 280 13.14 12.22 0.63
C LEU A 280 13.41 13.53 1.39
N PRO A 281 13.74 14.63 0.68
CA PRO A 281 13.81 15.96 1.29
C PRO A 281 12.48 16.33 1.96
N GLY A 282 12.54 16.94 3.13
CA GLY A 282 11.37 17.27 3.92
C GLY A 282 11.68 18.18 5.11
N PRO A 283 10.69 18.49 5.95
CA PRO A 283 10.88 19.37 7.09
C PRO A 283 11.77 18.72 8.16
N THR A 284 12.45 19.55 8.94
CA THR A 284 13.18 19.10 10.14
C THR A 284 12.21 18.51 11.16
N GLY A 285 12.64 17.50 11.91
CA GLY A 285 11.78 16.84 12.91
C GLY A 285 10.93 15.72 12.30
N GLU A 286 11.07 15.50 10.99
CA GLU A 286 10.48 14.37 10.29
C GLU A 286 11.54 13.62 9.47
N ARG A 287 11.38 12.31 9.39
CA ARG A 287 12.14 11.44 8.49
C ARG A 287 11.17 10.77 7.53
N ASN A 288 11.32 11.06 6.24
CA ASN A 288 10.42 10.60 5.18
C ASN A 288 11.17 9.65 4.25
N LEU A 289 10.80 8.37 4.28
CA LEU A 289 11.39 7.32 3.45
C LEU A 289 10.45 6.90 2.35
N TYR A 290 11.01 6.65 1.17
CA TYR A 290 10.33 6.02 0.04
C TYR A 290 11.02 4.71 -0.31
N VAL A 291 10.25 3.63 -0.43
CA VAL A 291 10.76 2.27 -0.63
C VAL A 291 9.97 1.59 -1.74
N LEU A 292 10.65 0.82 -2.57
CA LEU A 292 10.00 -0.11 -3.49
C LEU A 292 9.97 -1.52 -2.88
N THR A 293 8.81 -2.15 -2.89
CA THR A 293 8.64 -3.55 -2.50
C THR A 293 8.01 -4.33 -3.65
N GLY A 294 8.53 -5.51 -3.94
CA GLY A 294 8.04 -6.36 -5.03
C GLY A 294 6.57 -6.69 -4.93
N LYS A 295 5.86 -6.67 -6.06
CA LYS A 295 4.53 -7.28 -6.16
C LYS A 295 4.66 -8.79 -6.03
N PRO A 296 3.91 -9.46 -5.13
CA PRO A 296 4.14 -10.88 -4.82
C PRO A 296 4.03 -11.82 -6.02
N ARG A 297 3.04 -11.62 -6.91
CA ARG A 297 2.74 -12.57 -7.98
C ARG A 297 2.50 -11.87 -9.31
N THR A 298 3.30 -12.22 -10.32
CA THR A 298 3.22 -11.67 -11.68
C THR A 298 2.78 -12.73 -12.67
N LEU A 299 1.60 -12.56 -13.26
CA LEU A 299 1.14 -13.37 -14.38
C LEU A 299 2.04 -13.15 -15.61
N CYS A 300 2.52 -14.24 -16.19
CA CYS A 300 3.46 -14.23 -17.32
C CYS A 300 2.87 -15.06 -18.46
N LEU A 301 2.63 -14.40 -19.59
CA LEU A 301 2.30 -15.03 -20.86
C LEU A 301 3.40 -14.67 -21.86
N GLY A 302 4.24 -15.63 -22.21
CA GLY A 302 5.24 -15.54 -23.26
C GLY A 302 4.91 -16.51 -24.39
N ARG A 303 5.18 -16.12 -25.64
CA ARG A 303 4.95 -16.97 -26.82
C ARG A 303 6.07 -17.98 -27.04
N ASP A 304 7.27 -17.63 -26.61
CA ASP A 304 8.46 -18.45 -26.75
C ASP A 304 9.26 -18.52 -25.45
N ARG A 305 10.27 -19.38 -25.47
CA ARG A 305 11.21 -19.57 -24.37
C ARG A 305 11.95 -18.28 -23.99
N HIS A 306 12.30 -17.44 -24.97
CA HIS A 306 13.06 -16.22 -24.72
C HIS A 306 12.25 -15.22 -23.88
N MET A 307 11.01 -14.93 -24.27
CA MET A 307 10.14 -14.01 -23.52
C MET A 307 9.81 -14.55 -22.12
N LEU A 308 9.54 -15.84 -21.98
CA LEU A 308 9.27 -16.46 -20.68
C LEU A 308 10.47 -16.28 -19.71
N LEU A 309 11.70 -16.44 -20.21
CA LEU A 309 12.92 -16.21 -19.43
C LEU A 309 13.12 -14.73 -19.08
N GLN A 310 12.81 -13.80 -19.99
CA GLN A 310 12.86 -12.35 -19.70
C GLN A 310 11.82 -11.96 -18.62
N GLN A 311 10.60 -12.49 -18.72
CA GLN A 311 9.55 -12.29 -17.72
C GLN A 311 9.93 -12.88 -16.37
N LEU A 312 10.57 -14.06 -16.34
CA LEU A 312 11.13 -14.65 -15.13
C LEU A 312 12.24 -13.78 -14.53
N ALA A 313 13.17 -13.27 -15.33
CA ALA A 313 14.21 -12.35 -14.85
C ALA A 313 13.58 -11.09 -14.23
N ALA A 314 12.57 -10.49 -14.89
CA ALA A 314 11.85 -9.34 -14.35
C ALA A 314 11.14 -9.66 -13.01
N ALA A 315 10.46 -10.81 -12.92
CA ALA A 315 9.80 -11.26 -11.70
C ALA A 315 10.82 -11.47 -10.57
N LEU A 316 11.90 -12.21 -10.80
CA LEU A 316 12.96 -12.46 -9.83
C LEU A 316 13.63 -11.16 -9.36
N GLY A 317 13.94 -10.24 -10.28
CA GLY A 317 14.53 -8.94 -9.95
C GLY A 317 13.62 -8.07 -9.08
N CYS A 318 12.30 -8.25 -9.20
CA CYS A 318 11.33 -7.58 -8.35
C CYS A 318 11.02 -8.38 -7.07
N GLY A 319 11.55 -9.59 -6.88
CA GLY A 319 11.18 -10.47 -5.76
C GLY A 319 9.78 -11.07 -5.87
N SER A 320 9.24 -11.16 -7.09
CA SER A 320 7.94 -11.70 -7.44
C SER A 320 8.04 -13.19 -7.83
N ALA A 321 6.99 -13.96 -7.53
CA ALA A 321 6.78 -15.27 -8.13
C ALA A 321 6.16 -15.12 -9.54
N ALA A 322 6.67 -15.88 -10.52
CA ALA A 322 6.14 -15.89 -11.88
C ALA A 322 5.00 -16.91 -12.00
N LEU A 323 3.80 -16.48 -12.39
CA LEU A 323 2.69 -17.38 -12.70
C LEU A 323 2.68 -17.62 -14.21
N TRP A 324 3.13 -18.79 -14.65
CA TRP A 324 3.24 -19.11 -16.07
C TRP A 324 1.93 -19.70 -16.59
N VAL A 325 1.35 -19.03 -17.59
CA VAL A 325 0.23 -19.60 -18.35
C VAL A 325 0.70 -20.88 -19.03
N ASN A 326 -0.05 -21.96 -18.87
CA ASN A 326 0.28 -23.27 -19.41
C ASN A 326 0.14 -23.31 -20.93
N THR A 327 1.25 -23.11 -21.61
CA THR A 327 1.44 -23.29 -23.05
C THR A 327 2.50 -24.37 -23.32
N PRO A 328 2.54 -24.99 -24.51
CA PRO A 328 3.59 -25.96 -24.85
C PRO A 328 5.01 -25.44 -24.58
N ALA A 329 5.29 -24.19 -24.95
CA ALA A 329 6.59 -23.55 -24.71
C ALA A 329 6.90 -23.38 -23.21
N SER A 330 5.90 -22.99 -22.40
CA SER A 330 6.08 -22.85 -20.95
C SER A 330 6.30 -24.19 -20.25
N VAL A 331 5.64 -25.26 -20.69
CA VAL A 331 5.78 -26.61 -20.13
C VAL A 331 7.15 -27.18 -20.45
N GLU A 332 7.55 -27.10 -21.73
CA GLU A 332 8.88 -27.51 -22.18
C GLU A 332 9.99 -26.78 -21.41
N LEU A 333 9.90 -25.44 -21.34
CA LEU A 333 10.88 -24.65 -20.59
C LEU A 333 10.88 -24.99 -19.10
N TYR A 334 9.70 -25.06 -18.47
CA TYR A 334 9.57 -25.37 -17.05
C TYR A 334 10.21 -26.73 -16.73
N THR A 335 9.94 -27.75 -17.54
CA THR A 335 10.53 -29.09 -17.34
C THR A 335 12.04 -29.12 -17.52
N GLY A 336 12.60 -28.28 -18.39
CA GLY A 336 14.04 -28.14 -18.61
C GLY A 336 14.77 -27.27 -17.58
N LEU A 337 14.05 -26.52 -16.73
CA LEU A 337 14.66 -25.66 -15.72
C LEU A 337 15.09 -26.45 -14.47
N PRO A 338 16.23 -26.08 -13.84
CA PRO A 338 16.66 -26.66 -12.57
C PRO A 338 15.66 -26.34 -11.44
N ALA A 339 15.63 -27.19 -10.41
CA ALA A 339 14.66 -27.09 -9.30
C ALA A 339 14.72 -25.72 -8.59
N GLU A 340 15.92 -25.15 -8.49
CA GLU A 340 16.22 -23.86 -7.88
C GLU A 340 15.56 -22.69 -8.63
N LEU A 341 15.31 -22.82 -9.93
CA LEU A 341 14.56 -21.82 -10.70
C LEU A 341 13.06 -22.15 -10.71
N ARG A 342 12.69 -23.43 -10.76
CA ARG A 342 11.28 -23.86 -10.73
C ARG A 342 10.55 -23.45 -9.46
N GLN A 343 11.22 -23.37 -8.30
CA GLN A 343 10.60 -22.90 -7.06
C GLN A 343 10.06 -21.46 -7.13
N HIS A 344 10.53 -20.66 -8.10
CA HIS A 344 10.08 -19.29 -8.33
C HIS A 344 8.94 -19.19 -9.36
N ILE A 345 8.52 -20.32 -9.93
CA ILE A 345 7.52 -20.40 -10.99
C ILE A 345 6.36 -21.27 -10.51
N GLU A 346 5.15 -20.71 -10.55
CA GLU A 346 3.91 -21.49 -10.50
C GLU A 346 3.44 -21.71 -11.94
N LEU A 347 3.59 -22.93 -12.45
CA LEU A 347 2.99 -23.32 -13.73
C LEU A 347 1.50 -23.57 -13.51
N LEU A 348 0.65 -22.85 -14.25
CA LEU A 348 -0.81 -22.96 -14.13
C LEU A 348 -1.35 -24.27 -14.73
N ASP A 349 -2.60 -24.61 -14.42
CA ASP A 349 -3.26 -25.77 -15.00
C ASP A 349 -3.52 -25.58 -16.50
N ALA A 350 -3.49 -26.68 -17.25
CA ALA A 350 -3.68 -26.66 -18.70
C ALA A 350 -5.14 -26.37 -19.08
N GLY A 351 -5.33 -25.76 -20.25
CA GLY A 351 -6.66 -25.55 -20.84
C GLY A 351 -7.52 -24.45 -20.22
N LEU A 352 -6.98 -23.69 -19.25
CA LEU A 352 -7.71 -22.59 -18.63
C LEU A 352 -7.78 -21.37 -19.56
N SER A 353 -8.97 -20.80 -19.67
CA SER A 353 -9.22 -19.51 -20.32
C SER A 353 -8.69 -18.34 -19.47
N PRO A 354 -8.49 -17.14 -20.07
CA PRO A 354 -8.15 -15.93 -19.32
C PRO A 354 -9.09 -15.64 -18.15
N ALA A 355 -10.39 -15.87 -18.32
CA ALA A 355 -11.41 -15.65 -17.29
C ALA A 355 -11.27 -16.63 -16.12
N GLU A 356 -11.03 -17.91 -16.40
CA GLU A 356 -10.80 -18.92 -15.37
C GLU A 356 -9.51 -18.65 -14.59
N ILE A 357 -8.43 -18.26 -15.28
CA ILE A 357 -7.17 -17.88 -14.63
C ILE A 357 -7.37 -16.65 -13.73
N ALA A 358 -8.03 -15.61 -14.25
CA ALA A 358 -8.30 -14.38 -13.49
C ALA A 358 -9.17 -14.64 -12.26
N ALA A 359 -10.15 -15.55 -12.34
CA ALA A 359 -11.02 -15.90 -11.23
C ALA A 359 -10.33 -16.78 -10.17
N ALA A 360 -9.46 -17.72 -10.58
CA ALA A 360 -8.93 -18.75 -9.70
C ALA A 360 -7.60 -18.39 -9.01
N LYS A 361 -6.82 -17.45 -9.55
CA LYS A 361 -5.44 -17.21 -9.10
C LYS A 361 -5.25 -15.80 -8.55
N ALA A 362 -4.62 -15.71 -7.37
CA ALA A 362 -4.15 -14.44 -6.84
C ALA A 362 -3.02 -13.90 -7.74
N MET A 363 -3.11 -12.64 -8.15
CA MET A 363 -2.09 -11.96 -8.93
C MET A 363 -2.14 -10.46 -8.71
N ASP A 364 -0.99 -9.80 -8.88
CA ASP A 364 -0.77 -8.39 -8.55
C ASP A 364 -0.30 -7.57 -9.77
N ALA A 365 0.24 -8.27 -10.77
CA ALA A 365 0.67 -7.72 -12.05
C ALA A 365 0.51 -8.77 -13.16
N ALA A 366 0.49 -8.31 -14.41
CA ALA A 366 0.47 -9.18 -15.59
C ALA A 366 1.39 -8.64 -16.70
N LEU A 367 2.25 -9.53 -17.22
CA LEU A 367 3.14 -9.33 -18.35
C LEU A 367 2.65 -10.23 -19.50
N LEU A 368 2.12 -9.62 -20.56
CA LEU A 368 1.43 -10.33 -21.63
C LEU A 368 2.11 -10.08 -22.98
N GLU A 369 2.72 -11.11 -23.56
CA GLU A 369 3.14 -11.13 -24.96
C GLU A 369 2.05 -11.79 -25.81
N CYS A 370 1.21 -10.97 -26.41
CA CYS A 370 0.07 -11.44 -27.20
C CYS A 370 -0.34 -10.40 -28.26
N ASP A 371 -1.19 -10.81 -29.19
CA ASP A 371 -1.78 -9.90 -30.17
C ASP A 371 -2.89 -9.05 -29.54
N ASP A 372 -3.46 -8.14 -30.32
CA ASP A 372 -4.46 -7.20 -29.84
C ASP A 372 -5.75 -7.88 -29.37
N LEU A 373 -6.20 -8.92 -30.06
CA LEU A 373 -7.41 -9.64 -29.69
C LEU A 373 -7.23 -10.38 -28.37
N GLN A 374 -6.14 -11.14 -28.24
CA GLN A 374 -5.77 -11.83 -27.02
C GLN A 374 -5.57 -10.85 -25.85
N PHE A 375 -4.94 -9.70 -26.11
CA PHE A 375 -4.74 -8.68 -25.08
C PHE A 375 -6.07 -8.13 -24.57
N MET A 376 -7.04 -7.88 -25.47
CA MET A 376 -8.37 -7.41 -25.07
C MET A 376 -9.12 -8.46 -24.25
N GLN A 377 -9.02 -9.75 -24.61
CA GLN A 377 -9.59 -10.84 -23.81
C GLN A 377 -9.00 -10.89 -22.40
N TRP A 378 -7.69 -10.80 -22.28
CA TRP A 378 -7.02 -10.73 -20.97
C TRP A 378 -7.41 -9.48 -20.18
N ALA A 379 -7.44 -8.32 -20.83
CA ALA A 379 -7.83 -7.07 -20.17
C ALA A 379 -9.26 -7.14 -19.63
N GLN A 380 -10.20 -7.71 -20.39
CA GLN A 380 -11.57 -7.94 -19.96
C GLN A 380 -11.66 -8.92 -18.79
N ALA A 381 -10.97 -10.06 -18.89
CA ALA A 381 -10.94 -11.06 -17.82
C ALA A 381 -10.37 -10.49 -16.51
N LEU A 382 -9.26 -9.75 -16.57
CA LEU A 382 -8.65 -9.11 -15.41
C LEU A 382 -9.53 -8.00 -14.83
N ALA A 383 -10.28 -7.27 -15.66
CA ALA A 383 -11.20 -6.22 -15.20
C ALA A 383 -12.47 -6.77 -14.54
N GLN A 384 -12.91 -7.98 -14.90
CA GLN A 384 -14.08 -8.65 -14.31
C GLN A 384 -13.75 -9.42 -13.01
N ARG A 385 -12.46 -9.59 -12.71
CA ARG A 385 -11.99 -10.26 -11.50
C ARG A 385 -12.45 -9.50 -10.23
N PRO A 386 -12.93 -10.20 -9.18
CA PRO A 386 -13.18 -9.56 -7.89
C PRO A 386 -11.88 -9.18 -7.17
N GLY A 387 -11.91 -8.09 -6.41
CA GLY A 387 -10.79 -7.65 -5.59
C GLY A 387 -9.94 -6.56 -6.25
N PRO A 388 -8.62 -6.49 -5.95
CA PRO A 388 -7.73 -5.46 -6.48
C PRO A 388 -7.65 -5.46 -8.01
N ILE A 389 -7.64 -4.26 -8.60
CA ILE A 389 -7.47 -4.10 -10.04
C ILE A 389 -6.04 -4.51 -10.44
N VAL A 390 -5.93 -5.43 -11.40
CA VAL A 390 -4.64 -5.86 -11.97
C VAL A 390 -4.45 -5.24 -13.34
N LEU A 391 -3.41 -4.44 -13.49
CA LEU A 391 -3.07 -3.80 -14.76
C LEU A 391 -2.21 -4.72 -15.62
N ALA A 392 -2.72 -5.07 -16.80
CA ALA A 392 -1.95 -5.75 -17.83
C ALA A 392 -0.89 -4.83 -18.45
N THR A 393 0.30 -5.40 -18.67
CA THR A 393 1.42 -4.75 -19.35
C THR A 393 1.78 -5.57 -20.57
N ARG A 394 1.66 -4.94 -21.74
CA ARG A 394 2.00 -5.59 -23.00
C ARG A 394 3.52 -5.72 -23.13
N CYS A 395 3.95 -6.92 -23.50
CA CYS A 395 5.34 -7.27 -23.80
C CYS A 395 5.45 -7.53 -25.31
N ARG A 396 6.62 -7.25 -25.88
CA ARG A 396 6.93 -7.51 -27.29
C ARG A 396 8.34 -8.03 -27.39
N ALA A 397 8.55 -9.06 -28.22
CA ALA A 397 9.88 -9.55 -28.56
C ALA A 397 10.82 -8.40 -28.97
N GLY A 398 12.05 -8.42 -28.44
CA GLY A 398 13.07 -7.40 -28.72
C GLY A 398 12.88 -6.05 -28.01
N GLN A 399 11.81 -5.86 -27.23
CA GLN A 399 11.62 -4.65 -26.42
C GLN A 399 11.95 -4.92 -24.95
N PRO A 400 12.61 -3.99 -24.24
CA PRO A 400 12.90 -4.15 -22.82
C PRO A 400 11.61 -4.13 -21.98
N LEU A 401 11.57 -4.99 -20.96
CA LEU A 401 10.44 -5.04 -20.03
C LEU A 401 10.42 -3.81 -19.11
N ARG A 402 9.21 -3.31 -18.84
CA ARG A 402 8.93 -2.23 -17.88
C ARG A 402 8.75 -2.82 -16.49
N LEU A 403 9.63 -2.47 -15.56
CA LEU A 403 9.60 -3.02 -14.19
C LEU A 403 8.80 -2.16 -13.22
N GLU A 404 8.59 -0.88 -13.49
CA GLU A 404 7.93 0.07 -12.59
C GLU A 404 6.52 -0.38 -12.16
N ARG A 405 5.87 -1.26 -12.94
CA ARG A 405 4.53 -1.81 -12.64
C ARG A 405 4.56 -3.08 -11.78
N LEU A 406 5.75 -3.63 -11.53
CA LEU A 406 5.99 -4.81 -10.70
C LEU A 406 6.37 -4.44 -9.26
N TRP A 407 6.36 -3.15 -8.93
CA TRP A 407 6.64 -2.65 -7.58
C TRP A 407 5.38 -2.09 -6.93
N HIS A 408 5.27 -2.29 -5.63
CA HIS A 408 4.54 -1.42 -4.73
C HIS A 408 5.48 -0.30 -4.27
N GLU A 409 4.99 0.93 -4.31
CA GLU A 409 5.68 2.06 -3.71
C GLU A 409 5.17 2.23 -2.27
N ARG A 410 6.07 2.45 -1.31
CA ARG A 410 5.71 2.66 0.09
C ARG A 410 6.40 3.90 0.64
N ALA A 411 5.62 4.77 1.28
CA ALA A 411 6.09 5.96 1.97
C ALA A 411 5.99 5.74 3.48
N LEU A 412 7.09 5.98 4.21
CA LEU A 412 7.15 5.91 5.67
C LEU A 412 7.55 7.27 6.21
N SER A 413 6.65 7.91 6.94
CA SER A 413 6.88 9.22 7.56
C SER A 413 6.94 9.08 9.07
N HIS A 414 8.11 9.39 9.66
CA HIS A 414 8.32 9.30 11.10
C HIS A 414 8.55 10.69 11.68
N ASN A 415 7.71 11.09 12.63
CA ASN A 415 7.96 12.25 13.48
C ASN A 415 9.12 11.96 14.44
N THR A 416 10.32 12.43 14.11
CA THR A 416 11.52 12.25 14.93
C THR A 416 11.57 13.22 16.11
N ALA A 417 10.66 14.20 16.17
CA ALA A 417 10.52 15.14 17.28
C ALA A 417 9.49 14.71 18.33
N ALA A 418 8.85 13.53 18.18
CA ALA A 418 7.81 13.03 19.09
C ALA A 418 8.26 12.83 20.55
N ALA A 419 9.57 12.83 20.81
CA ALA A 419 10.12 12.81 22.17
C ALA A 419 10.09 14.18 22.88
N GLY A 420 9.67 15.25 22.19
CA GLY A 420 9.61 16.61 22.71
C GLY A 420 10.76 17.53 22.27
N GLY A 421 11.57 17.09 21.29
CA GLY A 421 12.69 17.87 20.78
C GLY A 421 13.30 17.24 19.53
N ASN A 422 14.07 18.02 18.76
CA ASN A 422 14.71 17.56 17.54
C ASN A 422 16.23 17.49 17.73
N ALA A 423 16.76 16.27 17.88
CA ALA A 423 18.19 16.03 18.09
C ALA A 423 19.08 16.62 16.97
N ALA A 424 18.62 16.63 15.71
CA ALA A 424 19.39 17.18 14.60
C ALA A 424 19.54 18.71 14.67
N LEU A 425 18.59 19.41 15.31
CA LEU A 425 18.69 20.85 15.52
C LEU A 425 19.58 21.22 16.72
N MET A 426 19.85 20.29 17.63
CA MET A 426 20.74 20.56 18.78
C MET A 426 22.22 20.68 18.38
N THR A 427 22.57 20.20 17.18
CA THR A 427 23.93 20.21 16.64
C THR A 427 24.12 21.21 15.50
N LEU A 428 23.07 21.99 15.16
CA LEU A 428 23.16 23.07 14.18
C LEU A 428 23.62 24.34 14.91
N GLU A 429 24.76 24.89 14.48
CA GLU A 429 25.31 26.16 14.96
C GLU A 429 24.62 27.38 14.33
#